data_AF-A0A5M9TTZ2-F1
#
_entry.id   AF-A0A5M9TTZ2-F1
#
_cell.length_a   1.000
_cell.length_b   1.000
_cell.length_c   1.000
_cell.angle_alpha   90.00
_cell.angle_beta   90.00
_cell.angle_gamma   90.00
#
_symmetry.space_group_name_H-M   'P 1'
#
loop_
_entity.id
_entity.type
_entity.pdbx_description
1 polymer ?
#
loop_
_entity_poly.entity_id
_entity_poly.type
_entity_poly.pdbx_seq_one_letter_code
_entity_poly.pdbx_strand_id
1 'polypeptide(L)'
;MLQPPPSTVNAILTKFSFAVDGKEQNLQSDTLVYNGKTYLPIREVAEMTGYKLIYDKEQKKIEFETKGESFLNNNSSTPLALQAKHKARFTM
;
A
#
# COMPACT_ATOMS: atom_id res chain seq x y z
N MET A 1 -31.46 20.61 -32.07
CA MET A 1 -31.03 20.18 -30.73
C MET A 1 -29.52 20.33 -30.68
N LEU A 2 -28.96 21.08 -29.71
CA LEU A 2 -27.50 21.17 -29.54
C LEU A 2 -27.00 19.89 -28.85
N GLN A 3 -25.95 19.28 -29.40
CA GLN A 3 -25.23 18.20 -28.72
C GLN A 3 -24.50 18.79 -27.50
N PRO A 4 -24.55 18.15 -26.31
CA PRO A 4 -23.76 18.63 -25.18
C PRO A 4 -22.27 18.61 -25.55
N PRO A 5 -21.47 19.56 -25.03
CA PRO A 5 -20.04 19.57 -25.29
C PRO A 5 -19.42 18.23 -24.87
N PRO A 6 -18.44 17.71 -25.63
CA PRO A 6 -17.77 16.47 -25.26
C PRO A 6 -17.17 16.62 -23.86
N SER A 7 -17.50 15.70 -22.96
CA SER A 7 -16.88 15.64 -21.64
C SER A 7 -15.38 15.41 -21.79
N THR A 8 -14.57 16.43 -21.54
CA THR A 8 -13.11 16.30 -21.54
C THR A 8 -12.65 15.66 -20.23
N VAL A 9 -11.87 14.60 -20.35
CA VAL A 9 -11.26 13.89 -19.23
C VAL A 9 -9.81 14.33 -19.10
N ASN A 10 -9.44 14.91 -17.97
CA ASN A 10 -8.07 15.34 -17.69
C ASN A 10 -7.32 14.28 -16.87
N ALA A 11 -6.23 13.76 -17.44
CA ALA A 11 -5.35 12.78 -16.83
C ALA A 11 -3.89 13.24 -16.98
N ILE A 12 -3.15 13.32 -15.88
CA ILE A 12 -1.75 13.78 -15.86
C ILE A 12 -0.90 12.75 -15.11
N LEU A 13 0.22 12.34 -15.69
CA LEU A 13 1.25 11.57 -15.00
C LEU A 13 2.28 12.53 -14.42
N THR A 14 2.54 12.42 -13.12
CA THR A 14 3.50 13.28 -12.42
C THR A 14 4.19 12.55 -11.28
N LYS A 15 5.31 13.10 -10.80
CA LYS A 15 6.07 12.60 -9.66
C LYS A 15 5.84 13.48 -8.45
N PHE A 16 5.65 12.86 -7.30
CA PHE A 16 5.50 13.53 -6.02
C PHE A 16 6.56 13.02 -5.05
N SER A 17 7.01 13.90 -4.15
CA SER A 17 7.81 13.52 -2.98
C SER A 17 6.86 13.26 -1.82
N PHE A 18 6.99 12.12 -1.15
CA PHE A 18 6.18 11.75 0.01
C PHE A 18 7.05 11.72 1.25
N ALA A 19 6.45 11.93 2.42
CA ALA A 19 7.10 11.67 3.69
C ALA A 19 6.29 10.62 4.46
N VAL A 20 6.97 9.58 4.94
CA VAL A 20 6.41 8.54 5.82
C VAL A 20 7.23 8.56 7.09
N ASP A 21 6.58 8.73 8.25
CA ASP A 21 7.22 8.88 9.56
C ASP A 21 8.32 9.96 9.59
N GLY A 22 8.08 11.07 8.90
CA GLY A 22 9.01 12.20 8.81
C GLY A 22 10.23 11.97 7.91
N LYS A 23 10.33 10.82 7.24
CA LYS A 23 11.38 10.52 6.27
C LYS A 23 10.85 10.67 4.86
N GLU A 24 11.58 11.39 4.02
CA GLU A 24 11.26 11.45 2.59
C GLU A 24 11.34 10.06 1.94
N GLN A 25 10.37 9.79 1.08
CA GLN A 25 10.20 8.58 0.33
C GLN A 25 9.94 8.94 -1.12
N ASN A 26 10.64 8.25 -2.02
CA ASN A 26 10.48 8.42 -3.45
C ASN A 26 9.72 7.24 -4.04
N LEU A 27 8.63 7.53 -4.73
CA LEU A 27 7.97 6.55 -5.59
C LEU A 27 8.81 6.35 -6.85
N GLN A 28 8.96 5.10 -7.24
CA GLN A 28 9.60 4.71 -8.49
C GLN A 28 8.64 4.90 -9.67
N SER A 29 7.36 4.61 -9.47
CA SER A 29 6.35 4.79 -10.52
C SER A 29 5.78 6.20 -10.54
N ASP A 30 5.37 6.62 -11.73
CA ASP A 30 4.59 7.83 -11.90
C ASP A 30 3.22 7.70 -11.25
N THR A 31 2.72 8.83 -10.75
CA THR A 31 1.41 8.94 -10.12
C THR A 31 0.41 9.54 -11.10
N LEU A 32 -0.79 8.97 -11.15
CA LEU A 32 -1.86 9.47 -12.01
C LEU A 32 -2.72 10.48 -11.25
N VAL A 33 -2.82 11.69 -11.76
CA VAL A 33 -3.84 12.67 -11.35
C VAL A 33 -4.97 12.61 -12.35
N TYR A 34 -6.14 12.16 -11.90
CA TYR A 34 -7.34 12.00 -12.72
C TYR A 34 -8.53 12.64 -12.01
N ASN A 35 -9.20 13.58 -12.68
CA ASN A 35 -10.35 14.32 -12.13
C ASN A 35 -10.08 14.91 -10.73
N GLY A 36 -8.89 15.49 -10.53
CA GLY A 36 -8.47 16.07 -9.25
C GLY A 36 -8.17 15.04 -8.14
N LYS A 37 -8.18 13.74 -8.45
CA LYS A 37 -7.78 12.66 -7.54
C LYS A 37 -6.41 12.11 -7.93
N THR A 38 -5.58 11.87 -6.93
CA THR A 38 -4.24 11.30 -7.09
C THR A 38 -4.31 9.80 -6.83
N TYR A 39 -3.92 9.00 -7.82
CA TYR A 39 -3.92 7.54 -7.77
C TYR A 39 -2.50 7.03 -7.62
N LEU A 40 -2.24 6.39 -6.47
CA LEU A 40 -0.92 5.93 -6.10
C LEU A 40 -0.73 4.44 -6.38
N PRO A 41 0.50 4.01 -6.74
CA PRO A 41 0.86 2.60 -6.85
C PRO A 41 0.82 1.94 -5.46
N ILE A 42 -0.26 1.21 -5.16
CA ILE A 42 -0.51 0.61 -3.84
C ILE A 42 0.62 -0.29 -3.33
N ARG A 43 1.33 -0.97 -4.23
CA ARG A 43 2.46 -1.85 -3.88
C ARG A 43 3.62 -1.06 -3.25
N GLU A 44 3.99 0.06 -3.85
CA GLU A 44 5.09 0.91 -3.35
C GLU A 44 4.71 1.55 -2.02
N VAL A 45 3.47 2.06 -1.92
CA VAL A 45 2.96 2.63 -0.67
C VAL A 45 2.98 1.60 0.47
N ALA A 46 2.60 0.35 0.19
CA ALA A 46 2.67 -0.73 1.15
C ALA A 46 4.11 -1.01 1.62
N GLU A 47 5.05 -1.08 0.68
CA GLU A 47 6.46 -1.36 0.99
C GLU A 47 7.11 -0.24 1.81
N MET A 48 6.80 1.01 1.49
CA MET A 48 7.25 2.20 2.23
C MET A 48 6.70 2.25 3.66
N THR A 49 5.53 1.66 3.90
CA THR A 49 4.88 1.60 5.22
C THR A 49 5.18 0.32 5.99
N GLY A 50 6.14 -0.50 5.52
CA GLY A 50 6.59 -1.70 6.21
C GLY A 50 5.74 -2.95 5.95
N TYR A 51 4.78 -2.88 5.02
CA TYR A 51 3.96 -4.02 4.61
C TYR A 51 4.51 -4.67 3.35
N LYS A 52 4.20 -5.96 3.20
CA LYS A 52 4.36 -6.70 1.94
C LYS A 52 2.98 -6.91 1.34
N LEU A 53 2.81 -6.53 0.08
CA LEU A 53 1.58 -6.75 -0.66
C LEU A 53 1.63 -8.09 -1.41
N ILE A 54 0.68 -8.96 -1.10
CA ILE A 54 0.41 -10.20 -1.82
C ILE A 54 -0.88 -10.05 -2.62
N TYR A 55 -0.81 -10.41 -3.89
CA TYR A 55 -2.00 -10.48 -4.75
C TYR A 55 -2.33 -11.94 -5.03
N ASP A 56 -3.46 -12.39 -4.50
CA ASP A 56 -4.06 -13.68 -4.85
C ASP A 56 -4.90 -13.49 -6.12
N LYS A 57 -4.37 -13.99 -7.24
CA LYS A 57 -5.00 -13.89 -8.55
C LYS A 57 -6.27 -14.72 -8.66
N GLU A 58 -6.34 -15.86 -7.98
CA GLU A 58 -7.48 -16.78 -8.04
C GLU A 58 -8.68 -16.19 -7.32
N GLN A 59 -8.45 -15.64 -6.13
CA GLN A 59 -9.48 -15.00 -5.31
C GLN A 59 -9.69 -13.52 -5.64
N LYS A 60 -8.88 -12.95 -6.55
CA LYS A 60 -8.84 -11.51 -6.87
C LYS A 60 -8.72 -10.66 -5.60
N LYS A 61 -7.85 -11.09 -4.69
CA LYS A 61 -7.71 -10.52 -3.35
C LYS A 61 -6.33 -9.90 -3.15
N ILE A 62 -6.31 -8.76 -2.47
CA ILE A 62 -5.07 -8.12 -2.00
C ILE A 62 -4.96 -8.37 -0.50
N GLU A 63 -3.80 -8.88 -0.08
CA GLU A 63 -3.46 -9.08 1.32
C GLU A 63 -2.19 -8.29 1.66
N PHE A 64 -2.17 -7.74 2.87
CA PHE A 64 -1.02 -7.04 3.43
C PHE A 64 -0.46 -7.86 4.58
N GLU A 65 0.80 -8.24 4.48
CA GLU A 65 1.53 -8.90 5.55
C GLU A 65 2.44 -7.89 6.22
N THR A 66 2.44 -7.84 7.55
CA THR A 66 3.47 -7.08 8.27
C THR A 66 4.80 -7.78 8.05
N LYS A 67 5.83 -7.01 7.68
CA LYS A 67 7.20 -7.51 7.84
C LYS A 67 7.41 -7.60 9.36
N GLY A 68 7.22 -8.80 9.91
CA GLY A 68 7.44 -9.02 11.33
C GLY A 68 8.86 -8.59 11.66
N GLU A 69 9.00 -7.50 12.41
CA GLU A 69 10.20 -7.31 13.20
C GLU A 69 10.17 -8.44 14.22
N SER A 70 10.92 -9.50 13.94
CA SER A 70 11.33 -10.43 14.98
C SER A 70 12.11 -9.59 15.99
N PHE A 71 11.43 -9.06 17.00
CA PHE A 71 12.07 -8.56 18.20
C PHE A 71 12.76 -9.76 18.84
N LEU A 72 13.99 -10.06 18.42
CA LEU A 72 14.87 -10.95 19.16
C LEU A 72 15.24 -10.19 20.42
N ASN A 73 14.47 -10.42 21.49
CA ASN A 73 14.89 -10.07 22.83
C ASN A 73 16.08 -10.97 23.16
N ASN A 74 17.29 -10.44 23.03
CA ASN A 74 18.53 -11.17 23.33
C ASN A 74 18.70 -11.46 24.84
N ASN A 75 17.70 -11.17 25.67
CA ASN A 75 17.74 -11.34 27.13
C ASN A 75 16.67 -12.30 27.66
N SER A 76 16.45 -13.46 27.02
CA SER A 76 15.73 -14.56 27.69
C SER A 76 16.05 -15.92 27.07
N SER A 77 16.79 -16.73 27.82
CA SER A 77 17.01 -18.15 27.57
C SER A 77 15.70 -18.96 27.66
N THR A 78 14.82 -18.87 26.67
CA THR A 78 13.73 -19.85 26.46
C THR A 78 13.30 -19.88 24.98
N PRO A 79 13.40 -21.02 24.27
CA PRO A 79 12.96 -21.11 22.88
C PRO A 79 11.47 -21.45 22.74
N LEU A 80 10.79 -20.68 21.88
CA LEU A 80 9.78 -21.07 20.91
C LEU A 80 8.59 -21.96 21.35
N ALA A 81 7.47 -21.35 21.76
CA ALA A 81 6.15 -21.94 21.55
C ALA A 81 5.03 -20.88 21.51
N LEU A 82 4.37 -20.79 20.36
CA LEU A 82 2.93 -20.48 20.19
C LEU A 82 2.34 -19.36 21.06
N GLN A 83 2.25 -18.11 20.58
CA GLN A 83 1.09 -17.18 20.64
C GLN A 83 1.51 -15.97 19.76
N ALA A 84 0.92 -15.63 18.62
CA ALA A 84 -0.45 -15.20 18.47
C ALA A 84 -0.84 -15.22 16.98
N LYS A 85 -1.82 -16.06 16.62
CA LYS A 85 -2.61 -15.87 15.39
C LYS A 85 -3.50 -14.65 15.59
N HIS A 86 -3.06 -13.45 15.22
CA HIS A 86 -3.98 -12.33 14.99
C HIS A 86 -4.35 -12.31 13.51
N LYS A 87 -5.31 -13.16 13.16
CA LYS A 87 -5.98 -13.16 11.87
C LYS A 87 -6.95 -11.98 11.87
N ALA A 88 -6.48 -10.79 11.48
CA ALA A 88 -7.38 -9.66 11.23
C ALA A 88 -8.32 -10.01 10.07
N ARG A 89 -9.57 -10.32 10.39
CA ARG A 89 -10.66 -10.46 9.41
C ARG A 89 -11.40 -9.13 9.37
N PHE A 90 -11.22 -8.36 8.30
CA PHE A 90 -12.17 -7.32 7.93
C PHE A 90 -13.22 -7.94 7.01
N THR A 91 -14.48 -7.87 7.42
CA THR A 91 -15.65 -8.20 6.61
C THR A 91 -16.35 -6.88 6.31
N MET A 92 -16.66 -6.61 5.04
CA MET A 92 -17.52 -5.50 4.61
C MET A 92 -18.98 -5.89 4.69
#